data_AF-A0A9P7RAQ3-F1
#
_entry.id   AF-A0A9P7RAQ3-F1
#
_cell.length_a   1.000
_cell.length_b   1.000
_cell.length_c   1.000
_cell.angle_alpha   90.00
_cell.angle_beta   90.00
_cell.angle_gamma   90.00
#
_symmetry.space_group_name_H-M   'P 1'
#
loop_
_entity.id
_entity.type
_entity.pdbx_description
1 polymer ?
#
loop_
_entity_poly.entity_id
_entity_poly.type
_entity_poly.pdbx_seq_one_letter_code
_entity_poly.pdbx_strand_id
1 'polypeptide(L)'
;MGKFVVQPAFGQSPRFSRVILVTDGSFECRQLSPQAASYIFALRNFPVPGKEPLVIQTAIRIVCAKQDTMTIRALKTVSTGRNGLGSFILQCKKLDFHYCDWAGSSKGMNGFIKSQLPKFAAANPQVEFTVSPRPSKHPIIVGHYINGREKAICVRNMEPIEILKKAELLRDANGEKLKRVNKPVNSINPSVRGVWSPYHGNGMAV
;
A
#
# COMPACT_ATOMS: atom_id res chain seq x y z
N MET A 1 -38.98 20.68 22.53
CA MET A 1 -39.41 20.77 21.12
C MET A 1 -38.35 20.12 20.25
N GLY A 2 -38.76 19.27 19.30
CA GLY A 2 -37.87 18.63 18.31
C GLY A 2 -37.80 17.09 18.41
N LYS A 3 -38.73 16.41 17.71
CA LYS A 3 -38.71 14.97 17.37
C LYS A 3 -37.82 14.73 16.15
N PHE A 4 -37.28 13.50 15.96
CA PHE A 4 -37.19 12.69 14.70
C PHE A 4 -36.30 11.46 15.04
N VAL A 5 -36.86 10.25 15.25
CA VAL A 5 -37.18 9.13 14.31
C VAL A 5 -35.96 8.33 13.82
N VAL A 6 -36.21 7.03 13.59
CA VAL A 6 -35.37 5.85 13.83
C VAL A 6 -35.08 5.06 12.54
N GLN A 7 -33.86 4.49 12.45
CA GLN A 7 -33.39 3.27 11.69
C GLN A 7 -33.30 3.29 10.15
N PRO A 8 -32.61 2.30 9.51
CA PRO A 8 -31.57 1.34 9.95
C PRO A 8 -30.35 1.24 9.00
N ALA A 9 -29.21 0.69 9.46
CA ALA A 9 -28.19 0.12 8.56
C ALA A 9 -28.18 -1.41 8.70
N PHE A 10 -28.83 -2.04 7.72
CA PHE A 10 -28.88 -3.47 7.45
C PHE A 10 -27.59 -3.87 6.71
N GLY A 11 -26.92 -4.96 7.13
CA GLY A 11 -25.81 -5.53 6.36
C GLY A 11 -24.69 -6.16 7.20
N GLN A 12 -25.02 -7.20 7.97
CA GLN A 12 -24.02 -8.14 8.49
C GLN A 12 -23.58 -9.08 7.37
N SER A 13 -22.27 -9.30 7.21
CA SER A 13 -21.69 -10.61 7.53
C SER A 13 -20.16 -10.54 7.67
N PRO A 14 -19.56 -11.40 8.51
CA PRO A 14 -18.20 -11.27 9.01
C PRO A 14 -17.23 -12.16 8.20
N ARG A 15 -15.93 -11.85 8.24
CA ARG A 15 -14.88 -12.89 8.41
C ARG A 15 -13.49 -12.26 8.61
N PHE A 16 -13.06 -12.34 9.87
CA PHE A 16 -11.70 -12.36 10.40
C PHE A 16 -10.76 -11.17 10.12
N SER A 17 -10.85 -10.17 11.01
CA SER A 17 -9.67 -9.44 11.49
C SER A 17 -9.67 -9.49 13.01
N ARG A 18 -8.79 -10.34 13.56
CA ARG A 18 -8.49 -10.38 15.00
C ARG A 18 -7.60 -9.17 15.29
N VAL A 19 -8.21 -8.08 15.73
CA VAL A 19 -7.52 -6.95 16.36
C VAL A 19 -7.16 -7.41 17.77
N ILE A 20 -5.88 -7.69 18.03
CA ILE A 20 -5.38 -7.83 19.40
C ILE A 20 -4.97 -6.43 19.84
N LEU A 21 -5.69 -5.93 20.85
CA LEU A 21 -5.43 -4.68 21.52
C LEU A 21 -4.03 -4.68 22.12
N VAL A 22 -3.31 -3.60 21.90
CA VAL A 22 -2.16 -3.22 22.72
C VAL A 22 -2.73 -2.81 24.08
N THR A 23 -2.33 -3.51 25.15
CA THR A 23 -2.46 -3.01 26.51
C THR A 23 -1.07 -2.92 27.10
N ASP A 24 -0.71 -1.69 27.48
CA ASP A 24 0.49 -1.37 28.22
C ASP A 24 0.57 -2.16 29.54
N GLY A 25 1.81 -2.47 29.92
CA GLY A 25 2.28 -2.96 31.22
C GLY A 25 1.25 -3.50 32.22
N SER A 26 1.22 -4.82 32.37
CA SER A 26 0.75 -5.48 33.59
C SER A 26 1.53 -6.78 33.76
N PHE A 27 2.35 -6.86 34.80
CA PHE A 27 3.11 -8.05 35.18
C PHE A 27 2.15 -9.23 35.41
N GLU A 28 2.13 -10.18 34.49
CA GLU A 28 1.32 -11.38 34.64
C GLU A 28 2.12 -12.44 35.42
N CYS A 29 1.92 -12.44 36.74
CA CYS A 29 2.47 -13.41 37.67
C CYS A 29 1.72 -14.75 37.51
N ARG A 30 1.93 -15.48 36.41
CA ARG A 30 1.13 -16.68 36.08
C ARG A 30 1.73 -18.03 36.48
N GLN A 31 2.92 -18.09 37.06
CA GLN A 31 3.52 -19.38 37.43
C GLN A 31 4.39 -19.32 38.71
N LEU A 32 3.79 -18.88 39.81
CA LEU A 32 4.30 -19.21 41.15
C LEU A 32 3.30 -20.19 41.80
N SER A 33 3.78 -21.32 42.31
CA SER A 33 2.94 -22.25 43.05
C SER A 33 2.27 -21.52 44.24
N PRO A 34 1.03 -21.87 44.63
CA PRO A 34 0.29 -21.14 45.67
C PRO A 34 1.10 -20.99 46.97
N GLN A 35 1.92 -21.99 47.31
CA GLN A 35 2.78 -21.99 48.48
C GLN A 35 3.92 -20.94 48.40
N ALA A 36 4.47 -20.70 47.21
CA ALA A 36 5.52 -19.70 46.99
C ALA A 36 4.97 -18.26 47.02
N ALA A 37 3.73 -18.05 46.57
CA ALA A 37 3.05 -16.76 46.64
C ALA A 37 2.76 -16.35 48.10
N SER A 38 2.35 -17.31 48.95
CA SER A 38 2.12 -17.06 50.38
C SER A 38 3.39 -16.69 51.14
N TYR A 39 4.54 -17.28 50.78
CA TYR A 39 5.82 -16.97 51.44
C TYR A 39 6.32 -15.56 51.12
N ILE A 40 6.09 -15.08 49.89
CA ILE A 40 6.44 -13.72 49.46
C ILE A 40 5.50 -12.67 50.07
N PHE A 41 4.21 -13.00 50.25
CA PHE A 41 3.25 -12.10 50.91
C PHE A 41 3.48 -12.01 52.43
N ALA A 42 3.85 -13.11 53.08
CA ALA A 42 4.14 -13.14 54.52
C ALA A 42 5.39 -12.31 54.91
N LEU A 43 6.37 -12.19 54.01
CA LEU A 43 7.58 -11.40 54.26
C LEU A 43 7.41 -9.89 53.98
N ARG A 44 6.26 -9.44 53.46
CA ARG A 44 5.96 -8.01 53.27
C ARG A 44 5.36 -7.33 54.50
N ASN A 45 4.89 -8.07 55.50
CA ASN A 45 4.16 -7.52 56.66
C ASN A 45 5.00 -7.37 57.95
N PHE A 46 6.31 -7.59 57.89
CA PHE A 46 7.22 -7.26 59.00
C PHE A 46 8.45 -6.50 58.50
N PRO A 47 8.42 -5.16 58.46
CA PRO A 47 9.62 -4.39 58.25
C PRO A 47 10.39 -4.32 59.58
N VAL A 48 11.44 -5.14 59.72
CA VAL A 48 12.51 -4.86 60.70
C VAL A 48 13.65 -4.19 59.94
N PRO A 49 14.00 -2.92 60.24
CA PRO A 49 15.00 -2.20 59.47
C PRO A 49 16.39 -2.70 59.87
N GLY A 50 17.22 -3.07 58.88
CA GLY A 50 18.68 -3.08 59.06
C GLY A 50 19.49 -4.28 58.58
N LYS A 51 18.94 -5.29 57.89
CA LYS A 51 19.74 -6.36 57.23
C LYS A 51 18.94 -7.01 56.09
N GLU A 52 19.37 -6.86 54.84
CA GLU A 52 18.84 -7.69 53.75
C GLU A 52 19.46 -9.10 53.82
N PRO A 53 18.67 -10.19 53.85
CA PRO A 53 19.22 -11.53 53.78
C PRO A 53 19.55 -11.91 52.32
N LEU A 54 20.78 -12.38 52.10
CA LEU A 54 21.39 -12.90 50.85
C LEU A 54 20.56 -13.92 50.04
N VAL A 55 19.42 -14.38 50.58
CA VAL A 55 18.51 -15.34 49.96
C VAL A 55 17.73 -14.72 48.79
N ILE A 56 17.45 -13.42 48.84
CA ILE A 56 16.69 -12.72 47.78
C ILE A 56 17.52 -12.53 46.51
N GLN A 57 18.85 -12.31 46.64
CA GLN A 57 19.72 -12.13 45.47
C GLN A 57 19.94 -13.43 44.68
N THR A 58 19.92 -14.59 45.34
CA THR A 58 20.17 -15.88 44.66
C THR A 58 18.93 -16.38 43.91
N ALA A 59 17.73 -16.12 44.43
CA ALA A 59 16.47 -16.50 43.77
C ALA A 59 16.22 -15.72 42.46
N ILE A 60 16.61 -14.44 42.41
CA ILE A 60 16.46 -13.61 41.19
C ILE A 60 17.39 -14.09 40.05
N ARG A 61 18.57 -14.62 40.37
CA ARG A 61 19.50 -15.12 39.34
C ARG A 61 19.13 -16.48 38.75
N ILE A 62 18.50 -17.38 39.51
CA ILE A 62 18.12 -18.72 39.03
C ILE A 62 16.87 -18.67 38.13
N VAL A 63 15.95 -17.71 38.34
CA VAL A 63 14.74 -17.56 37.50
C VAL A 63 15.04 -16.93 36.14
N CYS A 64 16.08 -16.10 36.01
CA CYS A 64 16.47 -15.47 34.74
C CYS A 64 17.30 -16.38 33.81
N ALA A 65 17.76 -17.55 34.27
CA ALA A 65 18.46 -18.53 33.44
C ALA A 65 17.49 -19.58 32.90
N LYS A 66 16.47 -19.14 32.14
CA LYS A 66 15.52 -20.06 31.51
C LYS A 66 15.29 -19.66 30.04
N GLN A 67 15.98 -20.42 29.18
CA GLN A 67 15.66 -20.70 27.78
C GLN A 67 16.09 -19.67 26.71
N ASP A 68 17.40 -19.64 26.44
CA ASP A 68 17.89 -19.54 25.06
C ASP A 68 17.65 -20.87 24.33
N THR A 69 16.39 -21.20 24.04
CA THR A 69 16.04 -22.40 23.26
C THR A 69 15.37 -21.96 21.96
N MET A 70 16.19 -21.92 20.89
CA MET A 70 15.81 -21.77 19.47
C MET A 70 14.66 -20.77 19.21
N THR A 71 14.96 -19.47 19.38
CA THR A 71 13.97 -18.41 19.14
C THR A 71 13.88 -18.07 17.65
N ILE A 72 13.10 -18.87 16.90
CA ILE A 72 12.73 -18.53 15.52
C ILE A 72 11.96 -17.20 15.56
N ARG A 73 12.60 -16.12 15.09
CA ARG A 73 12.00 -14.79 15.00
C ARG A 73 11.33 -14.61 13.65
N ALA A 74 10.02 -14.35 13.66
CA ALA A 74 9.29 -14.04 12.44
C ALA A 74 9.65 -12.64 11.94
N LEU A 75 10.19 -12.54 10.72
CA LEU A 75 10.39 -11.26 10.04
C LEU A 75 9.09 -10.85 9.37
N LYS A 76 8.59 -9.65 9.72
CA LYS A 76 7.39 -9.09 9.12
C LYS A 76 7.66 -8.79 7.64
N THR A 77 6.93 -9.44 6.76
CA THR A 77 6.95 -9.18 5.31
C THR A 77 5.54 -8.87 4.83
N VAL A 78 5.41 -7.89 3.94
CA VAL A 78 4.12 -7.50 3.33
C VAL A 78 4.00 -8.08 1.91
N SER A 79 2.80 -8.51 1.55
CA SER A 79 2.52 -8.98 0.18
C SER A 79 2.58 -7.81 -0.81
N THR A 80 3.18 -8.03 -1.97
CA THR A 80 3.21 -7.04 -3.06
C THR A 80 2.08 -7.32 -4.07
N GLY A 81 1.30 -6.29 -4.39
CA GLY A 81 0.25 -6.37 -5.41
C GLY A 81 0.83 -6.49 -6.82
N ARG A 82 0.20 -7.30 -7.66
CA ARG A 82 0.60 -7.53 -9.07
C ARG A 82 -0.61 -7.30 -9.97
N ASN A 83 -0.65 -6.15 -10.65
CA ASN A 83 -1.74 -5.83 -11.56
C ASN A 83 -1.80 -6.85 -12.71
N GLY A 84 -3.00 -7.35 -13.01
CA GLY A 84 -3.23 -8.38 -14.04
C GLY A 84 -3.20 -9.82 -13.52
N LEU A 85 -2.76 -10.06 -12.27
CA LEU A 85 -2.95 -11.36 -11.62
C LEU A 85 -4.24 -11.32 -10.80
N GLY A 86 -5.24 -12.10 -11.23
CA GLY A 86 -6.59 -12.13 -10.63
C GLY A 86 -7.53 -11.11 -11.26
N SER A 87 -7.19 -9.82 -11.18
CA SER A 87 -7.93 -8.76 -11.87
C SER A 87 -6.99 -7.72 -12.47
N PHE A 88 -7.48 -7.05 -13.51
CA PHE A 88 -6.78 -5.94 -14.16
C PHE A 88 -7.43 -4.62 -13.77
N ILE A 89 -6.61 -3.71 -13.24
CA ILE A 89 -7.02 -2.35 -12.88
C ILE A 89 -6.32 -1.40 -13.84
N LEU A 90 -7.12 -0.60 -14.56
CA LEU A 90 -6.61 0.42 -15.46
C LEU A 90 -5.87 1.50 -14.65
N GLN A 91 -4.70 1.93 -15.14
CA GLN A 91 -3.79 2.76 -14.34
C GLN A 91 -4.15 4.24 -14.34
N CYS A 92 -4.74 4.73 -15.43
CA CYS A 92 -5.23 6.10 -15.54
C CYS A 92 -6.55 6.23 -14.76
N LYS A 93 -6.56 7.06 -13.71
CA LYS A 93 -7.76 7.29 -12.88
C LYS A 93 -8.60 8.45 -13.40
N LYS A 94 -7.95 9.47 -13.95
CA LYS A 94 -8.57 10.75 -14.30
C LYS A 94 -7.84 11.42 -15.45
N LEU A 95 -8.59 11.98 -16.38
CA LEU A 95 -8.10 12.78 -17.51
C LEU A 95 -8.70 14.18 -17.44
N ASP A 96 -7.84 15.18 -17.32
CA ASP A 96 -8.22 16.58 -17.30
C ASP A 96 -7.92 17.22 -18.65
N PHE A 97 -8.95 17.83 -19.24
CA PHE A 97 -8.88 18.54 -20.50
C PHE A 97 -8.94 20.04 -20.23
N HIS A 98 -7.80 20.69 -20.47
CA HIS A 98 -7.71 22.14 -20.39
C HIS A 98 -7.79 22.75 -21.79
N TYR A 99 -8.73 23.68 -21.98
CA TYR A 99 -8.99 24.31 -23.27
C TYR A 99 -9.10 25.84 -23.13
N CYS A 100 -9.05 26.57 -24.23
CA CYS A 100 -9.23 28.02 -24.27
C CYS A 100 -10.25 28.38 -25.35
N ASP A 101 -11.18 29.29 -25.05
CA ASP A 101 -12.22 29.71 -26.00
C ASP A 101 -11.70 30.62 -27.11
N TRP A 102 -10.74 31.50 -26.78
CA TRP A 102 -10.25 32.55 -27.69
C TRP A 102 -9.03 32.14 -28.52
N ALA A 103 -8.13 31.33 -27.95
CA ALA A 103 -6.85 31.04 -28.59
C ALA A 103 -7.00 30.07 -29.78
N GLY A 104 -6.51 30.46 -30.96
CA GLY A 104 -6.54 29.62 -32.16
C GLY A 104 -5.87 28.25 -31.98
N SER A 105 -4.88 28.15 -31.09
CA SER A 105 -4.21 26.87 -30.79
C SER A 105 -5.08 25.81 -30.11
N SER A 106 -6.22 26.22 -29.53
CA SER A 106 -7.21 25.34 -28.89
C SER A 106 -8.35 24.95 -29.82
N LYS A 107 -8.35 25.40 -31.08
CA LYS A 107 -9.44 25.13 -32.04
C LYS A 107 -9.75 23.63 -32.16
N GLY A 108 -8.72 22.79 -32.30
CA GLY A 108 -8.88 21.34 -32.35
C GLY A 108 -9.37 20.72 -31.04
N MET A 109 -8.92 21.22 -29.89
CA MET A 109 -9.39 20.76 -28.58
C MET A 109 -10.88 21.06 -28.40
N ASN A 110 -11.32 22.27 -28.76
CA ASN A 110 -12.72 22.67 -28.65
C ASN A 110 -13.60 21.81 -29.58
N GLY A 111 -13.08 21.45 -30.76
CA GLY A 111 -13.73 20.48 -31.65
C GLY A 111 -13.80 19.07 -31.07
N PHE A 112 -12.72 18.59 -30.44
CA PHE A 112 -12.64 17.28 -29.78
C PHE A 112 -13.64 17.16 -28.62
N ILE A 113 -13.73 18.18 -27.75
CA ILE A 113 -14.65 18.23 -26.61
C ILE A 113 -16.10 18.11 -27.07
N LYS A 114 -16.47 18.77 -28.18
CA LYS A 114 -17.85 18.74 -28.70
C LYS A 114 -18.21 17.45 -29.42
N SER A 115 -17.27 16.84 -30.13
CA SER A 115 -17.57 15.74 -31.06
C SER A 115 -17.20 14.35 -30.53
N GLN A 116 -15.99 14.19 -30.00
CA GLN A 116 -15.39 12.88 -29.73
C GLN A 116 -15.33 12.56 -28.23
N LEU A 117 -15.16 13.56 -27.37
CA LEU A 117 -15.06 13.36 -25.91
C LEU A 117 -16.27 12.63 -25.31
N PRO A 118 -17.54 12.92 -25.66
CA PRO A 118 -18.68 12.20 -25.10
C PRO A 118 -18.67 10.71 -25.42
N LYS A 119 -18.27 10.35 -26.66
CA LYS A 119 -18.13 8.95 -27.09
C LYS A 119 -16.98 8.27 -26.38
N PHE A 120 -15.85 8.98 -26.22
CA PHE A 120 -14.68 8.46 -25.52
C PHE A 120 -14.95 8.24 -24.02
N ALA A 121 -15.67 9.15 -23.38
CA ALA A 121 -16.05 9.02 -21.97
C ALA A 121 -17.04 7.87 -21.76
N ALA A 122 -18.03 7.72 -22.64
CA ALA A 122 -18.97 6.60 -22.60
C ALA A 122 -18.29 5.23 -22.77
N ALA A 123 -17.24 5.16 -23.61
CA ALA A 123 -16.47 3.93 -23.80
C ALA A 123 -15.56 3.58 -22.60
N ASN A 124 -15.22 4.55 -21.75
CA ASN A 124 -14.27 4.37 -20.64
C ASN A 124 -14.88 4.85 -19.30
N PRO A 125 -15.93 4.19 -18.77
CA PRO A 125 -16.61 4.62 -17.55
C PRO A 125 -15.74 4.56 -16.29
N GLN A 126 -14.64 3.82 -16.34
CA GLN A 126 -13.68 3.66 -15.24
C GLN A 126 -12.75 4.86 -15.04
N VAL A 127 -12.72 5.83 -15.97
CA VAL A 127 -11.85 7.01 -15.91
C VAL A 127 -12.70 8.25 -15.65
N GLU A 128 -12.28 9.09 -14.71
CA GLU A 128 -12.92 10.38 -14.46
C GLU A 128 -12.48 11.38 -15.54
N PHE A 129 -13.44 12.05 -16.18
CA PHE A 129 -13.18 13.09 -17.17
C PHE A 129 -13.53 14.45 -16.61
N THR A 130 -12.56 15.37 -16.57
CA THR A 130 -12.83 16.77 -16.23
C THR A 130 -12.47 17.70 -17.38
N VAL A 131 -13.30 18.70 -17.57
CA VAL A 131 -13.11 19.71 -18.62
C VAL A 131 -13.09 21.05 -17.92
N SER A 132 -11.99 21.79 -18.05
CA SER A 132 -11.87 23.10 -17.42
C SER A 132 -11.25 24.13 -18.38
N PRO A 133 -11.84 25.34 -18.47
CA PRO A 133 -11.27 26.41 -19.26
C PRO A 133 -9.98 26.93 -18.61
N ARG A 134 -8.97 27.20 -19.44
CA ARG A 134 -7.66 27.75 -19.06
C ARG A 134 -7.32 28.87 -20.05
N PRO A 135 -7.80 30.10 -19.82
CA PRO A 135 -7.64 31.21 -20.76
C PRO A 135 -6.16 31.59 -20.94
N SER A 136 -5.85 32.16 -22.11
CA SER A 136 -4.51 32.66 -22.50
C SER A 136 -3.38 31.62 -22.42
N LYS A 137 -3.72 30.33 -22.50
CA LYS A 137 -2.82 29.21 -22.30
C LYS A 137 -3.07 28.12 -23.35
N HIS A 138 -2.01 27.41 -23.73
CA HIS A 138 -2.15 26.30 -24.69
C HIS A 138 -2.97 25.15 -24.09
N PRO A 139 -3.74 24.43 -24.94
CA PRO A 139 -4.52 23.29 -24.49
C PRO A 139 -3.60 22.15 -24.07
N ILE A 140 -3.93 21.51 -22.96
CA ILE A 140 -3.19 20.39 -22.40
C ILE A 140 -4.15 19.30 -21.95
N ILE A 141 -3.71 18.05 -22.04
CA ILE A 141 -4.37 16.90 -21.42
C ILE A 141 -3.49 16.46 -20.27
N VAL A 142 -4.05 16.35 -19.06
CA VAL A 142 -3.34 15.86 -17.89
C VAL A 142 -3.94 14.52 -17.47
N GLY A 143 -3.16 13.45 -17.59
CA GLY A 143 -3.52 12.14 -17.10
C GLY A 143 -2.99 11.91 -15.70
N HIS A 144 -3.90 11.64 -14.77
CA HIS A 144 -3.60 11.25 -13.41
C HIS A 144 -3.61 9.74 -13.28
N TYR A 145 -2.62 9.19 -12.59
CA TYR A 145 -2.47 7.74 -12.43
C TYR A 145 -2.61 7.31 -10.96
N ILE A 146 -2.90 6.02 -10.74
CA ILE A 146 -3.06 5.43 -9.40
C ILE A 146 -1.81 5.60 -8.53
N ASN A 147 -0.62 5.60 -9.13
CA ASN A 147 0.64 5.81 -8.42
C ASN A 147 0.85 7.26 -7.93
N GLY A 148 -0.13 8.15 -8.12
CA GLY A 148 -0.06 9.56 -7.72
C GLY A 148 0.74 10.44 -8.68
N ARG A 149 1.23 9.89 -9.80
CA ARG A 149 1.92 10.68 -10.82
C ARG A 149 0.96 11.21 -11.85
N GLU A 150 1.42 12.26 -12.53
CA GLU A 150 0.69 12.92 -13.60
C GLU A 150 1.54 12.94 -14.87
N LYS A 151 0.90 12.78 -16.03
CA LYS A 151 1.53 12.99 -17.34
C LYS A 151 0.72 14.02 -18.10
N ALA A 152 1.35 15.15 -18.42
CA ALA A 152 0.76 16.20 -19.21
C ALA A 152 1.24 16.12 -20.67
N ILE A 153 0.32 16.25 -21.62
CA ILE A 153 0.62 16.35 -23.05
C ILE A 153 0.01 17.66 -23.57
N CYS A 154 0.86 18.52 -24.13
CA CYS A 154 0.41 19.71 -24.84
C CYS A 154 -0.11 19.34 -26.23
N VAL A 155 -1.31 19.79 -26.58
CA VAL A 155 -1.99 19.47 -27.84
C VAL A 155 -2.27 20.72 -28.68
N ARG A 156 -1.30 21.65 -28.70
CA ARG A 156 -1.39 22.90 -29.48
C ARG A 156 -1.50 22.59 -30.97
N ASN A 157 -2.41 23.26 -31.68
CA ASN A 157 -2.59 23.16 -33.14
C ASN A 157 -2.77 21.72 -33.67
N MET A 158 -3.24 20.79 -32.83
CA MET A 158 -3.56 19.43 -33.24
C MET A 158 -5.00 19.32 -33.71
N GLU A 159 -5.26 18.45 -34.67
CA GLU A 159 -6.63 18.13 -35.10
C GLU A 159 -7.36 17.24 -34.07
N PRO A 160 -8.71 17.27 -33.99
CA PRO A 160 -9.47 16.50 -33.00
C PRO A 160 -9.13 15.00 -32.98
N ILE A 161 -8.84 14.41 -34.15
CA ILE A 161 -8.47 12.99 -34.29
C ILE A 161 -7.09 12.71 -33.69
N GLU A 162 -6.15 13.64 -33.83
CA GLU A 162 -4.82 13.51 -33.23
C GLU A 162 -4.89 13.63 -31.71
N ILE A 163 -5.76 14.52 -31.21
CA ILE A 163 -6.03 14.69 -29.79
C ILE A 163 -6.60 13.40 -29.20
N LEU A 164 -7.52 12.73 -29.91
CA LEU A 164 -8.04 11.42 -29.51
C LEU A 164 -6.91 10.39 -29.38
N LYS A 165 -6.00 10.31 -30.34
CA LYS A 165 -4.82 9.42 -30.25
C LYS A 165 -3.94 9.73 -29.04
N LYS A 166 -3.81 11.01 -28.66
CA LYS A 166 -3.07 11.40 -27.44
C LYS A 166 -3.83 11.04 -26.16
N ALA A 167 -5.15 11.15 -26.15
CA ALA A 167 -5.98 10.72 -25.04
C ALA A 167 -5.92 9.19 -24.84
N GLU A 168 -5.98 8.42 -25.94
CA GLU A 168 -5.79 6.96 -25.93
C GLU A 168 -4.40 6.58 -25.41
N LEU A 169 -3.35 7.27 -25.86
CA LEU A 169 -1.99 7.07 -25.34
C LEU A 169 -1.94 7.27 -23.82
N LEU A 170 -2.57 8.31 -23.28
CA LEU A 170 -2.61 8.55 -21.83
C LEU A 170 -3.44 7.51 -21.08
N ARG A 171 -4.54 7.04 -21.67
CA ARG A 171 -5.35 5.96 -21.11
C ARG A 171 -4.55 4.65 -21.00
N ASP A 172 -3.83 4.30 -22.06
CA ASP A 172 -3.10 3.02 -22.18
C ASP A 172 -1.74 3.06 -21.48
N ALA A 173 -1.20 4.25 -21.22
CA ALA A 173 0.06 4.42 -20.52
C ALA A 173 -0.04 4.06 -19.03
N ASN A 174 1.12 3.74 -18.46
CA ASN A 174 1.29 3.67 -17.01
C ASN A 174 1.80 5.02 -16.46
N GLY A 175 1.71 5.22 -15.15
CA GLY A 175 2.24 6.42 -14.50
C GLY A 175 3.75 6.39 -14.25
N GLU A 176 4.49 5.39 -14.74
CA GLU A 176 5.94 5.28 -14.48
C GLU A 176 6.73 6.34 -15.26
N LYS A 177 7.90 6.70 -14.70
CA LYS A 177 8.85 7.58 -15.38
C LYS A 177 9.41 6.83 -16.59
N LEU A 178 9.45 7.51 -17.73
CA LEU A 178 10.03 6.95 -18.94
C LEU A 178 11.50 6.57 -18.66
N LYS A 179 11.79 5.29 -18.81
CA LYS A 179 13.11 4.69 -18.62
C LYS A 179 13.41 3.81 -19.83
N ARG A 180 14.68 3.76 -20.22
CA ARG A 180 15.14 2.81 -21.23
C ARG A 180 15.00 1.40 -20.68
N VAL A 181 14.28 0.54 -21.38
CA VAL A 181 14.12 -0.87 -21.03
C VAL A 181 15.17 -1.68 -21.78
N ASN A 182 16.11 -2.28 -21.03
CA ASN A 182 17.17 -3.10 -21.61
C ASN A 182 16.80 -4.60 -21.64
N LYS A 183 15.94 -5.04 -20.72
CA LYS A 183 15.55 -6.44 -20.57
C LYS A 183 14.04 -6.56 -20.78
N PRO A 184 13.57 -7.53 -21.60
CA PRO A 184 12.15 -7.69 -21.87
C PRO A 184 11.36 -8.26 -20.68
N VAL A 185 12.02 -9.06 -19.82
CA VAL A 185 11.38 -9.73 -18.68
C VAL A 185 11.86 -9.14 -17.36
N ASN A 186 10.92 -8.89 -16.45
CA ASN A 186 11.18 -8.48 -15.08
C ASN A 186 10.43 -9.42 -14.12
N SER A 187 11.16 -10.05 -13.19
CA SER A 187 10.60 -11.01 -12.24
C SER A 187 11.04 -10.71 -10.80
N ILE A 188 10.08 -10.77 -9.88
CA ILE A 188 10.33 -10.71 -8.42
C ILE A 188 10.60 -12.12 -7.85
N ASN A 189 10.11 -13.16 -8.55
CA ASN A 189 10.25 -14.55 -8.13
C ASN A 189 11.71 -15.03 -8.28
N PRO A 190 12.19 -15.92 -7.40
CA PRO A 190 13.48 -16.57 -7.56
C PRO A 190 13.51 -17.50 -8.78
N SER A 191 14.72 -17.86 -9.22
CA SER A 191 14.92 -18.84 -10.31
C SER A 191 14.38 -20.21 -9.91
N VAL A 192 13.61 -20.84 -10.81
CA VAL A 192 13.04 -22.18 -10.61
C VAL A 192 14.13 -23.25 -10.47
N ARG A 193 15.23 -23.13 -11.23
CA ARG A 193 16.36 -24.08 -11.21
C ARG A 193 17.48 -23.68 -10.25
N GLY A 194 17.28 -22.61 -9.47
CA GLY A 194 18.33 -21.98 -8.67
C GLY A 194 19.32 -21.17 -9.51
N VAL A 195 20.30 -20.60 -8.84
CA VAL A 195 21.47 -19.95 -9.45
C VAL A 195 22.57 -20.99 -9.57
N TRP A 196 23.33 -20.96 -10.67
CA TRP A 196 24.45 -21.88 -10.84
C TRP A 196 25.45 -21.78 -9.68
N SER A 197 25.92 -22.94 -9.20
CA SER A 197 26.92 -23.05 -8.15
C SER A 197 27.99 -24.08 -8.58
N PRO A 198 29.30 -23.76 -8.48
CA PRO A 198 30.37 -24.63 -8.96
C PRO A 198 30.43 -25.97 -8.22
N TYR A 199 30.03 -26.00 -6.94
CA TYR A 199 30.09 -27.19 -6.09
C TYR A 199 28.90 -28.15 -6.27
N HIS A 200 27.84 -27.72 -6.96
CA HIS A 200 26.60 -28.48 -7.11
C HIS A 200 26.43 -29.06 -8.53
N GLY A 201 27.54 -29.21 -9.26
CA GLY A 201 27.57 -29.80 -10.59
C GLY A 201 28.49 -31.02 -10.67
N ASN A 202 28.64 -31.59 -11.87
CA ASN A 202 29.45 -32.79 -12.11
C ASN A 202 30.97 -32.54 -12.07
N GLY A 203 31.41 -31.34 -11.66
CA GLY A 203 32.80 -30.90 -11.70
C GLY A 203 33.32 -30.64 -13.11
N MET A 204 34.33 -29.77 -13.23
CA MET A 204 35.20 -29.70 -14.42
C MET A 204 36.60 -30.10 -13.97
N ALA A 205 37.18 -31.08 -14.65
CA ALA A 205 38.61 -31.39 -14.47
C ALA A 205 39.43 -30.20 -15.00
N VAL A 206 40.43 -29.80 -14.23
CA VAL A 206 41.39 -28.74 -14.58
C VAL A 206 42.57 -29.36 -15.31
#